data_AF-A0AAP0MNE0-F1
#
_entry.id   AF-A0AAP0MNE0-F1
#
_cell.length_a   1.000
_cell.length_b   1.000
_cell.length_c   1.000
_cell.angle_alpha   90.00
_cell.angle_beta   90.00
_cell.angle_gamma   90.00
#
_symmetry.space_group_name_H-M   'P 1'
#
loop_
_entity.id
_entity.type
_entity.pdbx_description
1 polymer ?
#
loop_
_entity_poly.entity_id
_entity_poly.type
_entity_poly.pdbx_seq_one_letter_code
_entity_poly.pdbx_strand_id
1 'polypeptide(L)'
;MTRVNPEEYLEALQKSDLLRSIKMNRKNAKTWIPYARHVKRAGELNAAKIVIEEGCKEPLYADALQVLARATMLFPSEEVIWLATARLVKKNDTRNVLIDFFIYAVEKCLEARDLWLFGAKEMLIANHYDTRRNYKWGKFLEDVYLIFPNSLDILLELAEKVTQRDSGHAREFFRQARLMVGTSHPDSVQFWIKSAICERT
;
A
#
# COMPACT_ATOMS: atom_id res chain seq x y z
N MET A 1 19.19 -50.03 -15.75
CA MET A 1 17.87 -49.45 -16.09
C MET A 1 17.14 -49.19 -14.78
N THR A 2 17.18 -47.96 -14.28
CA THR A 2 16.46 -47.55 -13.07
C THR A 2 14.96 -47.73 -13.32
N ARG A 3 14.33 -48.67 -12.60
CA ARG A 3 12.88 -48.84 -12.63
C ARG A 3 12.26 -47.55 -12.07
N VAL A 4 11.70 -46.72 -12.94
CA VAL A 4 10.91 -45.56 -12.53
C VAL A 4 9.74 -46.11 -11.73
N ASN A 5 9.59 -45.66 -10.48
CA ASN A 5 8.49 -46.07 -9.63
C ASN A 5 7.16 -45.63 -10.29
N PRO A 6 6.20 -46.54 -10.53
CA PRO A 6 4.91 -46.19 -11.11
C PRO A 6 4.19 -45.05 -10.38
N GLU A 7 4.36 -44.95 -9.06
CA GLU A 7 3.78 -43.87 -8.26
C GLU A 7 4.42 -42.50 -8.57
N GLU A 8 5.74 -42.44 -8.68
CA GLU A 8 6.46 -41.20 -9.05
C GLU A 8 6.09 -40.73 -10.47
N TYR A 9 5.83 -41.67 -11.38
CA TYR A 9 5.37 -41.36 -12.74
C TYR A 9 3.96 -40.75 -12.75
N LEU A 10 3.05 -41.29 -11.95
CA LEU A 10 1.68 -40.78 -11.81
C LEU A 10 1.65 -39.39 -11.16
N GLU A 11 2.49 -39.15 -10.15
CA GLU A 11 2.65 -37.83 -9.53
C GLU A 11 3.20 -36.80 -10.54
N ALA A 12 4.24 -37.16 -11.30
CA ALA A 12 4.78 -36.28 -12.34
C ALA A 12 3.73 -35.90 -13.41
N LEU A 13 2.88 -36.85 -13.80
CA LEU A 13 1.78 -36.60 -14.74
C LEU A 13 0.75 -35.63 -14.14
N GLN A 14 0.32 -35.84 -12.90
CA GLN A 14 -0.60 -34.95 -12.18
C GLN A 14 -0.03 -33.53 -12.06
N LYS A 15 1.26 -33.39 -11.71
CA LYS A 15 1.95 -32.09 -11.68
C LYS A 15 1.92 -31.40 -13.04
N SER A 16 2.17 -32.14 -14.12
CA SER A 16 2.22 -31.62 -15.49
C SER A 16 0.86 -31.12 -15.99
N ASP A 17 -0.22 -31.82 -15.65
CA ASP A 17 -1.59 -31.46 -16.03
C ASP A 17 -2.07 -30.23 -15.26
N LEU A 18 -1.77 -30.16 -13.95
CA LEU A 18 -2.03 -28.98 -13.13
C LEU A 18 -1.29 -27.74 -13.66
N LEU A 19 -0.02 -27.90 -14.03
CA LEU A 19 0.78 -26.82 -14.62
C LEU A 19 0.21 -26.37 -15.97
N ARG A 20 -0.24 -27.31 -16.82
CA ARG A 20 -0.91 -27.00 -18.09
C ARG A 20 -2.20 -26.20 -17.85
N SER A 21 -3.00 -26.60 -16.87
CA SER A 21 -4.24 -25.91 -16.50
C SER A 21 -3.98 -24.48 -15.98
N ILE A 22 -2.96 -24.30 -15.15
CA ILE A 22 -2.52 -22.97 -14.66
C ILE A 22 -2.06 -22.07 -15.83
N LYS A 23 -1.33 -22.62 -16.80
CA LYS A 23 -0.90 -21.85 -17.99
C LYS A 23 -2.07 -21.45 -18.88
N MET A 24 -3.09 -22.30 -19.00
CA MET A 24 -4.29 -22.01 -19.80
C MET A 24 -5.23 -21.01 -19.12
N ASN A 25 -5.35 -21.05 -17.80
CA ASN A 25 -6.18 -20.12 -17.05
C ASN A 25 -5.56 -19.79 -15.69
N ARG A 26 -4.71 -18.74 -15.66
CA ARG A 26 -4.09 -18.24 -14.42
C ARG A 26 -5.10 -17.72 -13.40
N LYS A 27 -6.32 -17.37 -13.81
CA LYS A 27 -7.38 -16.88 -12.93
C LYS A 27 -8.12 -18.00 -12.16
N ASN A 28 -7.81 -19.27 -12.41
CA ASN A 28 -8.48 -20.34 -11.69
C ASN A 28 -7.77 -20.66 -10.37
N ALA A 29 -8.20 -20.04 -9.26
CA ALA A 29 -7.63 -20.32 -7.94
C ALA A 29 -7.69 -21.82 -7.53
N LYS A 30 -8.63 -22.60 -8.09
CA LYS A 30 -8.82 -24.03 -7.79
C LYS A 30 -7.68 -24.91 -8.30
N THR A 31 -6.86 -24.45 -9.26
CA THR A 31 -5.73 -25.23 -9.81
C THR A 31 -4.41 -24.93 -9.11
N TRP A 32 -4.24 -23.72 -8.58
CA TRP A 32 -3.05 -23.30 -7.85
C TRP A 32 -2.84 -24.02 -6.51
N ILE A 33 -3.93 -24.25 -5.75
CA ILE A 33 -3.85 -24.90 -4.42
C ILE A 33 -3.40 -26.37 -4.52
N PRO A 34 -3.99 -27.22 -5.40
CA PRO A 34 -3.50 -28.58 -5.61
C PRO A 34 -2.05 -28.63 -6.10
N TYR A 35 -1.66 -27.72 -7.00
CA TYR A 35 -0.28 -27.64 -7.50
C TYR A 35 0.72 -27.28 -6.39
N ALA A 36 0.40 -26.31 -5.54
CA ALA A 36 1.21 -25.96 -4.37
C ALA A 36 1.36 -27.14 -3.38
N ARG A 37 0.28 -27.91 -3.15
CA ARG A 37 0.33 -29.12 -2.30
C ARG A 37 1.24 -30.19 -2.90
N HIS A 38 1.22 -30.36 -4.22
CA HIS A 38 2.12 -31.30 -4.90
C HIS A 38 3.59 -30.90 -4.74
N VAL A 39 3.92 -29.62 -4.96
CA VAL A 39 5.29 -29.11 -4.80
C VAL A 39 5.76 -29.23 -3.34
N LYS A 40 4.86 -29.03 -2.38
CA LYS A 40 5.15 -29.25 -0.95
C LYS A 40 5.45 -30.72 -0.63
N ARG A 41 4.67 -31.66 -1.17
CA ARG A 41 4.89 -33.11 -0.95
C ARG A 41 6.22 -33.60 -1.51
N ALA A 42 6.69 -33.00 -2.59
CA ALA A 42 8.01 -33.27 -3.18
C ALA A 42 9.20 -32.71 -2.34
N GLY A 43 8.94 -32.10 -1.18
CA GLY A 43 9.99 -31.54 -0.30
C GLY A 43 10.48 -30.14 -0.67
N GLU A 44 9.96 -29.54 -1.74
CA GLU A 44 10.40 -28.22 -2.24
C GLU A 44 9.62 -27.07 -1.57
N LEU A 45 9.86 -26.83 -0.28
CA LEU A 45 9.13 -25.81 0.50
C LEU A 45 9.23 -24.39 -0.08
N ASN A 46 10.41 -23.99 -0.54
CA ASN A 46 10.63 -22.67 -1.13
C ASN A 46 9.86 -22.51 -2.45
N ALA A 47 9.82 -23.55 -3.29
CA ALA A 47 9.06 -23.54 -4.53
C ALA A 47 7.55 -23.51 -4.26
N ALA A 48 7.07 -24.24 -3.25
CA ALA A 48 5.66 -24.20 -2.84
C ALA A 48 5.23 -22.79 -2.39
N LYS A 49 6.10 -22.08 -1.66
CA LYS A 49 5.85 -20.69 -1.24
C LYS A 49 5.74 -19.75 -2.44
N ILE A 50 6.67 -19.84 -3.40
CA ILE A 50 6.66 -19.03 -4.63
C ILE A 50 5.39 -19.31 -5.44
N VAL A 51 4.98 -20.58 -5.55
CA VAL A 51 3.75 -20.98 -6.27
C VAL A 51 2.50 -20.43 -5.62
N ILE A 52 2.41 -20.46 -4.28
CA ILE A 52 1.28 -19.87 -3.54
C ILE A 52 1.27 -18.35 -3.73
N GLU A 53 2.42 -17.71 -3.61
CA GLU A 53 2.56 -16.27 -3.82
C GLU A 53 2.12 -15.86 -5.23
N GLU A 54 2.51 -16.61 -6.26
CA GLU A 54 2.14 -16.34 -7.65
C GLU A 54 0.64 -16.60 -7.91
N GLY A 55 0.12 -17.71 -7.39
CA GLY A 55 -1.30 -18.05 -7.51
C GLY A 55 -2.24 -17.09 -6.77
N CYS A 56 -1.74 -16.39 -5.76
CA CYS A 56 -2.49 -15.36 -5.04
C CYS A 56 -2.41 -13.97 -5.69
N LYS A 57 -1.49 -13.73 -6.64
CA LYS A 57 -1.33 -12.40 -7.27
C LYS A 57 -2.41 -12.12 -8.32
N GLU A 58 -2.74 -13.10 -9.17
CA GLU A 58 -3.53 -12.81 -10.38
C GLU A 58 -5.06 -12.97 -10.27
N PRO A 59 -5.62 -14.08 -9.76
CA PRO A 59 -7.08 -14.26 -9.73
C PRO A 59 -7.82 -13.43 -8.69
N LEU A 60 -7.32 -13.45 -7.46
CA LEU A 60 -8.07 -12.96 -6.30
C LEU A 60 -8.07 -11.44 -6.22
N TYR A 61 -7.07 -10.79 -6.83
CA TYR A 61 -6.84 -9.37 -6.68
C TYR A 61 -7.73 -8.52 -7.60
N ALA A 62 -7.83 -8.87 -8.88
CA ALA A 62 -8.69 -8.15 -9.82
C ALA A 62 -10.17 -8.24 -9.41
N ASP A 63 -10.59 -9.44 -8.98
CA ASP A 63 -11.95 -9.67 -8.49
C ASP A 63 -12.19 -8.91 -7.17
N ALA A 64 -11.23 -8.91 -6.23
CA ALA A 64 -11.34 -8.14 -4.98
C ALA A 64 -11.37 -6.62 -5.22
N LEU A 65 -10.54 -6.10 -6.13
CA LEU A 65 -10.58 -4.69 -6.52
C LEU A 65 -11.93 -4.32 -7.15
N GLN A 66 -12.48 -5.18 -8.01
CA GLN A 66 -13.78 -4.92 -8.63
C GLN A 66 -14.92 -4.88 -7.60
N VAL A 67 -14.90 -5.80 -6.64
CA VAL A 67 -15.87 -5.82 -5.53
C VAL A 67 -15.71 -4.57 -4.67
N LEU A 68 -14.48 -4.21 -4.29
CA LEU A 68 -14.22 -3.04 -3.46
C LEU A 68 -14.53 -1.73 -4.20
N ALA A 69 -14.21 -1.62 -5.49
CA ALA A 69 -14.59 -0.47 -6.32
C ALA A 69 -16.11 -0.33 -6.46
N ARG A 70 -16.85 -1.45 -6.47
CA ARG A 70 -18.30 -1.40 -6.41
C ARG A 70 -18.79 -0.98 -5.02
N ALA A 71 -18.13 -1.44 -3.97
CA ALA A 71 -18.46 -1.10 -2.60
C ALA A 71 -18.21 0.39 -2.29
N THR A 72 -17.15 1.01 -2.83
CA THR A 72 -16.90 2.46 -2.68
C THR A 72 -17.97 3.31 -3.36
N MET A 73 -18.57 2.83 -4.45
CA MET A 73 -19.71 3.51 -5.10
C MET A 73 -21.00 3.43 -4.28
N LEU A 74 -21.23 2.29 -3.60
CA LEU A 74 -22.42 2.07 -2.80
C LEU A 74 -22.33 2.72 -1.42
N PHE A 75 -21.12 2.75 -0.84
CA PHE A 75 -20.83 3.22 0.50
C PHE A 75 -19.64 4.20 0.48
N PRO A 76 -19.81 5.40 -0.11
CA PRO A 76 -18.72 6.37 -0.24
C PRO A 76 -18.26 6.95 1.10
N SER A 77 -19.09 6.90 2.14
CA SER A 77 -18.79 7.43 3.47
C SER A 77 -17.96 6.48 4.34
N GLU A 78 -17.81 5.21 3.95
CA GLU A 78 -17.17 4.19 4.77
C GLU A 78 -15.65 4.14 4.58
N GLU A 79 -14.89 4.62 5.56
CA GLU A 79 -13.42 4.69 5.49
C GLU A 79 -12.75 3.31 5.32
N VAL A 80 -13.34 2.27 5.90
CA VAL A 80 -12.77 0.92 5.93
C VAL A 80 -12.63 0.36 4.51
N ILE A 81 -13.60 0.66 3.65
CA ILE A 81 -13.64 0.21 2.26
C ILE A 81 -12.55 0.95 1.46
N TRP A 82 -12.41 2.26 1.65
CA TRP A 82 -11.36 3.06 1.02
C TRP A 82 -9.96 2.59 1.43
N LEU A 83 -9.73 2.33 2.73
CA LEU A 83 -8.46 1.82 3.23
C LEU A 83 -8.14 0.42 2.69
N ALA A 84 -9.13 -0.47 2.63
CA ALA A 84 -8.97 -1.79 2.04
C ALA A 84 -8.59 -1.70 0.55
N THR A 85 -9.28 -0.81 -0.19
CA THR A 85 -9.01 -0.57 -1.62
C THR A 85 -7.62 0.02 -1.82
N ALA A 86 -7.22 1.01 -1.04
CA ALA A 86 -5.90 1.64 -1.09
C ALA A 86 -4.77 0.62 -0.86
N ARG A 87 -4.95 -0.29 0.11
CA ARG A 87 -3.99 -1.38 0.40
C ARG A 87 -3.86 -2.34 -0.77
N LEU A 88 -4.96 -2.63 -1.46
CA LEU A 88 -4.91 -3.41 -2.69
C LEU A 88 -4.13 -2.63 -3.75
N VAL A 89 -4.60 -1.44 -4.16
CA VAL A 89 -4.00 -0.59 -5.22
C VAL A 89 -2.49 -0.44 -5.03
N LYS A 90 -2.04 -0.18 -3.79
CA LYS A 90 -0.61 -0.06 -3.44
C LYS A 90 0.23 -1.28 -3.84
N LYS A 91 -0.33 -2.49 -3.83
CA LYS A 91 0.39 -3.74 -4.13
C LYS A 91 0.71 -3.89 -5.62
N ASN A 92 -0.09 -3.27 -6.49
CA ASN A 92 -0.11 -3.64 -7.92
C ASN A 92 0.09 -2.45 -8.87
N ASP A 93 -0.37 -1.25 -8.48
CA ASP A 93 -0.40 -0.11 -9.38
C ASP A 93 0.80 0.83 -9.22
N THR A 94 1.04 1.62 -10.27
CA THR A 94 2.00 2.72 -10.27
C THR A 94 1.60 3.75 -9.23
N ARG A 95 2.60 4.27 -8.51
CA ARG A 95 2.43 5.27 -7.45
C ARG A 95 1.53 6.44 -7.83
N ASN A 96 1.56 6.91 -9.08
CA ASN A 96 0.71 8.02 -9.54
C ASN A 96 -0.79 7.67 -9.48
N VAL A 97 -1.17 6.43 -9.81
CA VAL A 97 -2.55 5.96 -9.71
C VAL A 97 -3.01 5.94 -8.25
N LEU A 98 -2.12 5.55 -7.34
CA LEU A 98 -2.40 5.56 -5.91
C LEU A 98 -2.61 6.99 -5.38
N ILE A 99 -1.82 7.97 -5.85
CA ILE A 99 -1.99 9.39 -5.48
C ILE A 99 -3.36 9.92 -5.95
N ASP A 100 -3.70 9.69 -7.22
CA ASP A 100 -4.99 10.15 -7.77
C ASP A 100 -6.17 9.44 -7.09
N PHE A 101 -6.01 8.16 -6.73
CA PHE A 101 -6.98 7.43 -5.91
C PHE A 101 -7.19 8.08 -4.54
N PHE A 102 -6.13 8.46 -3.82
CA PHE A 102 -6.27 9.10 -2.52
C PHE A 102 -6.95 10.46 -2.61
N ILE A 103 -6.62 11.27 -3.61
CA ILE A 103 -7.28 12.56 -3.85
C ILE A 103 -8.77 12.34 -4.06
N TYR A 104 -9.16 11.35 -4.87
CA TYR A 104 -10.56 11.01 -5.08
C TYR A 104 -11.24 10.47 -3.81
N ALA A 105 -10.55 9.63 -3.03
CA ALA A 105 -11.10 8.98 -1.85
C ALA A 105 -11.38 10.00 -0.73
N VAL A 106 -10.47 10.95 -0.51
CA VAL A 106 -10.63 11.97 0.53
C VAL A 106 -11.72 12.99 0.19
N GLU A 107 -11.95 13.28 -1.10
CA GLU A 107 -13.10 14.09 -1.55
C GLU A 107 -14.45 13.42 -1.20
N LYS A 108 -14.49 12.09 -1.11
CA LYS A 108 -15.69 11.34 -0.73
C LYS A 108 -15.83 11.15 0.77
N CYS A 109 -14.71 11.06 1.49
CA CYS A 109 -14.67 10.84 2.92
C CYS A 109 -13.69 11.82 3.59
N LEU A 110 -14.16 13.04 3.85
CA LEU A 110 -13.35 14.11 4.42
C LEU A 110 -12.95 13.84 5.89
N GLU A 111 -13.80 13.15 6.64
CA GLU A 111 -13.62 12.91 8.08
C GLU A 111 -12.65 11.76 8.40
N ALA A 112 -12.28 10.95 7.41
CA ALA A 112 -11.47 9.75 7.60
C ALA A 112 -9.99 10.06 7.83
N ARG A 113 -9.63 10.39 9.07
CA ARG A 113 -8.25 10.70 9.50
C ARG A 113 -7.23 9.68 9.02
N ASP A 114 -7.55 8.39 9.15
CA ASP A 114 -6.63 7.30 8.79
C ASP A 114 -6.39 7.20 7.28
N LEU A 115 -7.40 7.54 6.47
CA LEU A 115 -7.29 7.60 5.02
C LEU A 115 -6.35 8.73 4.59
N TRP A 116 -6.49 9.91 5.19
CA TRP A 116 -5.61 11.07 4.97
C TRP A 116 -4.16 10.76 5.37
N LEU A 117 -3.97 10.19 6.56
CA LEU A 117 -2.65 9.79 7.04
C LEU A 117 -2.00 8.75 6.11
N PHE A 118 -2.77 7.77 5.64
CA PHE A 118 -2.26 6.75 4.73
C PHE A 118 -1.86 7.37 3.38
N GLY A 119 -2.72 8.22 2.81
CA GLY A 119 -2.43 8.94 1.57
C GLY A 119 -1.20 9.83 1.68
N ALA A 120 -1.09 10.62 2.75
CA ALA A 120 0.06 11.49 2.98
C ALA A 120 1.38 10.70 3.08
N LYS A 121 1.38 9.55 3.77
CA LYS A 121 2.54 8.64 3.82
C LYS A 121 2.92 8.10 2.45
N GLU A 122 1.95 7.65 1.65
CA GLU A 122 2.24 7.08 0.34
C GLU A 122 2.68 8.14 -0.68
N MET A 123 2.05 9.32 -0.68
CA MET A 123 2.45 10.46 -1.54
C MET A 123 3.89 10.92 -1.24
N LEU A 124 4.27 10.91 0.03
CA LEU A 124 5.61 11.24 0.49
C LEU A 124 6.65 10.24 -0.03
N ILE A 125 6.35 8.94 0.04
CA ILE A 125 7.21 7.87 -0.48
C ILE A 125 7.27 7.91 -2.02
N ALA A 126 6.16 8.23 -2.67
CA ALA A 126 6.01 8.11 -4.10
C ALA A 126 6.89 9.09 -4.89
N ASN A 127 6.97 10.34 -4.41
CA ASN A 127 7.63 11.44 -5.13
C ASN A 127 9.11 11.57 -4.83
N HIS A 128 9.74 10.54 -4.26
CA HIS A 128 11.11 10.65 -3.73
C HIS A 128 11.28 11.89 -2.86
N TYR A 129 10.21 12.29 -2.16
CA TYR A 129 10.15 13.48 -1.33
C TYR A 129 10.51 14.82 -2.03
N ASP A 130 10.44 14.91 -3.36
CA ASP A 130 10.58 16.19 -4.09
C ASP A 130 9.30 17.03 -3.91
N THR A 131 9.12 17.50 -2.68
CA THR A 131 8.01 18.32 -2.19
C THR A 131 7.95 19.68 -2.87
N ARG A 132 9.05 20.16 -3.48
CA ARG A 132 9.07 21.43 -4.24
C ARG A 132 8.25 21.37 -5.51
N ARG A 133 8.18 20.22 -6.17
CA ARG A 133 7.47 20.05 -7.45
C ARG A 133 6.08 19.44 -7.30
N ASN A 134 5.77 18.88 -6.14
CA ASN A 134 4.48 18.24 -5.94
C ASN A 134 3.44 19.19 -5.30
N TYR A 135 2.87 20.05 -6.13
CA TYR A 135 1.72 20.89 -5.78
C TYR A 135 0.54 20.10 -5.19
N LYS A 136 0.28 18.88 -5.68
CA LYS A 136 -0.82 18.04 -5.17
C LYS A 136 -0.60 17.68 -3.70
N TRP A 137 0.63 17.37 -3.31
CA TRP A 137 0.95 17.02 -1.92
C TRP A 137 0.92 18.22 -0.98
N GLY A 138 1.41 19.38 -1.40
CA GLY A 138 1.32 20.61 -0.61
C GLY A 138 -0.13 20.98 -0.32
N LYS A 139 -0.96 21.01 -1.37
CA LYS A 139 -2.40 21.24 -1.23
C LYS A 139 -3.07 20.20 -0.33
N PHE A 140 -2.71 18.92 -0.49
CA PHE A 140 -3.25 17.85 0.35
C PHE A 140 -2.93 18.05 1.84
N LEU A 141 -1.73 18.52 2.19
CA LEU A 141 -1.39 18.84 3.58
C LEU A 141 -2.12 20.08 4.12
N GLU A 142 -2.27 21.11 3.29
CA GLU A 142 -3.08 22.29 3.64
C GLU A 142 -4.52 21.86 3.94
N ASP A 143 -5.11 21.02 3.09
CA ASP A 143 -6.45 20.48 3.28
C ASP A 143 -6.57 19.69 4.59
N VAL A 144 -5.59 18.80 4.88
CA VAL A 144 -5.51 18.08 6.18
C VAL A 144 -5.49 19.04 7.36
N TYR A 145 -4.69 20.11 7.27
CA TYR A 145 -4.54 21.07 8.34
C TYR A 145 -5.83 21.86 8.60
N LEU A 146 -6.59 22.19 7.55
CA LEU A 146 -7.85 22.90 7.65
C LEU A 146 -9.00 22.02 8.14
N ILE A 147 -9.01 20.74 7.76
CA ILE A 147 -10.12 19.82 8.07
C ILE A 147 -10.01 19.29 9.50
N PHE A 148 -8.82 18.96 9.98
CA PHE A 148 -8.65 18.29 11.27
C PHE A 148 -8.19 19.23 12.39
N PRO A 149 -8.95 19.34 13.50
CA PRO A 149 -8.53 20.09 14.69
C PRO A 149 -7.23 19.56 15.30
N ASN A 150 -6.98 18.24 15.21
CA ASN A 150 -5.76 17.58 15.68
C ASN A 150 -4.80 17.25 14.53
N SER A 151 -4.77 18.09 13.50
CA SER A 151 -3.92 17.91 12.32
C SER A 151 -2.44 17.78 12.65
N LEU A 152 -2.01 18.31 13.79
CA LEU A 152 -0.62 18.21 14.24
C LEU A 152 -0.18 16.77 14.51
N ASP A 153 -1.06 15.89 14.98
CA ASP A 153 -0.71 14.49 15.20
C ASP A 153 -0.34 13.79 13.89
N ILE A 154 -1.10 14.09 12.81
CA ILE A 154 -0.80 13.58 11.47
C ILE A 154 0.56 14.14 11.01
N LEU A 155 0.81 15.44 11.21
CA LEU A 155 2.08 16.06 10.84
C LEU A 155 3.27 15.48 11.61
N LEU A 156 3.10 15.19 12.90
CA LEU A 156 4.13 14.57 13.74
C LEU A 156 4.44 13.13 13.29
N GLU A 157 3.42 12.34 12.96
CA GLU A 157 3.61 10.98 12.47
C GLU A 157 4.25 10.94 11.08
N LEU A 158 3.88 11.88 10.21
CA LEU A 158 4.54 12.07 8.92
C LEU A 158 6.01 12.48 9.10
N ALA A 159 6.29 13.44 9.99
CA ALA A 159 7.64 13.88 10.32
C ALA A 159 8.53 12.73 10.81
N GLU A 160 8.02 11.86 11.68
CA GLU A 160 8.74 10.66 12.13
C GLU A 160 9.08 9.73 10.97
N LYS A 161 8.15 9.53 10.03
CA LYS A 161 8.41 8.70 8.86
C LYS A 161 9.44 9.29 7.91
N VAL A 162 9.48 10.61 7.74
CA VAL A 162 10.49 11.26 6.89
C VAL A 162 11.86 11.20 7.55
N THR A 163 11.95 11.58 8.83
CA THR A 163 13.21 11.62 9.59
C THR A 163 13.90 10.24 9.68
N GLN A 164 13.13 9.15 9.76
CA GLN A 164 13.68 7.79 9.74
C GLN A 164 14.36 7.40 8.41
N ARG A 165 14.03 8.07 7.31
CA ARG A 165 14.51 7.70 5.96
C ARG A 165 15.52 8.68 5.39
N ASP A 166 15.29 9.98 5.54
CA ASP A 166 16.10 11.01 4.89
C ASP A 166 16.03 12.36 5.63
N SER A 167 17.17 12.86 6.09
CA SER A 167 17.31 14.14 6.80
C SER A 167 17.13 15.36 5.88
N GLY A 168 17.48 15.26 4.59
CA GLY A 168 17.33 16.34 3.62
C GLY A 168 15.86 16.68 3.37
N HIS A 169 15.04 15.65 3.21
CA HIS A 169 13.61 15.78 2.95
C HIS A 169 12.80 16.10 4.20
N ALA A 170 13.25 15.64 5.37
CA ALA A 170 12.64 16.00 6.64
C ALA A 170 12.69 17.51 6.88
N ARG A 171 13.81 18.17 6.52
CA ARG A 171 13.94 19.64 6.62
C ARG A 171 12.93 20.38 5.76
N GLU A 172 12.71 19.95 4.52
CA GLU A 172 11.74 20.60 3.64
C GLU A 172 10.29 20.33 4.10
N PHE A 173 9.98 19.12 4.58
CA PHE A 173 8.69 18.83 5.22
C PHE A 173 8.44 19.79 6.38
N PHE A 174 9.39 19.90 7.32
CA PHE A 174 9.26 20.80 8.47
C PHE A 174 9.15 22.25 8.04
N ARG A 175 9.88 22.69 6.99
CA ARG A 175 9.78 24.05 6.47
C ARG A 175 8.35 24.39 6.03
N GLN A 176 7.71 23.51 5.26
CA GLN A 176 6.34 23.72 4.80
C GLN A 176 5.33 23.66 5.94
N ALA A 177 5.45 22.66 6.81
CA ALA A 177 4.55 22.49 7.93
C ALA A 177 4.65 23.61 8.98
N ARG A 178 5.82 24.24 9.16
CA ARG A 178 5.95 25.45 9.99
C ARG A 178 5.16 26.64 9.46
N LEU A 179 5.06 26.80 8.13
CA LEU A 179 4.26 27.86 7.53
C LEU A 179 2.76 27.68 7.81
N MET A 180 2.31 26.42 7.95
CA MET A 180 0.92 26.09 8.23
C MET A 180 0.57 26.16 9.72
N VAL A 181 1.41 25.58 10.60
CA VAL A 181 1.12 25.43 12.04
C VAL A 181 1.21 26.76 12.81
N GLY A 182 2.12 27.65 12.42
CA GLY A 182 2.42 28.86 13.19
C GLY A 182 2.90 28.56 14.63
N THR A 183 2.88 29.57 15.49
CA THR A 183 3.33 29.48 16.89
C THR A 183 2.20 29.44 17.92
N SER A 184 0.95 29.62 17.48
CA SER A 184 -0.21 29.83 18.36
C SER A 184 -0.90 28.54 18.81
N HIS A 185 -0.57 27.39 18.21
CA HIS A 185 -1.22 26.11 18.55
C HIS A 185 -0.59 25.48 19.80
N PRO A 186 -1.38 25.00 20.79
CA PRO A 186 -0.86 24.42 22.03
C PRO A 186 0.15 23.28 21.83
N ASP A 187 -0.15 22.37 20.89
CA ASP A 187 0.71 21.22 20.59
C ASP A 187 1.91 21.56 19.69
N SER A 188 1.99 22.80 19.17
CA SER A 188 3.05 23.21 18.22
C SER A 188 4.45 23.03 18.82
N VAL A 189 4.61 23.14 20.14
CA VAL A 189 5.90 23.04 20.81
C VAL A 189 6.62 21.73 20.47
N GLN A 190 5.93 20.59 20.52
CA GLN A 190 6.55 19.30 20.18
C GLN A 190 6.98 19.23 18.71
N PHE A 191 6.16 19.80 17.83
CA PHE A 191 6.45 19.88 16.42
C PHE A 191 7.67 20.75 16.13
N TRP A 192 7.76 21.93 16.75
CA TRP A 192 8.90 22.84 16.65
C TRP A 192 10.19 22.22 17.23
N ILE A 193 10.11 21.47 18.33
CA ILE A 193 11.26 20.75 18.89
C ILE A 193 11.78 19.71 17.89
N LYS A 194 10.91 18.84 17.35
CA LYS A 194 11.32 17.82 16.36
C LYS A 194 11.91 18.46 15.10
N SER A 195 11.29 19.55 14.65
CA SER A 195 11.79 20.38 13.55
C SER A 195 13.21 20.88 13.83
N ALA A 196 13.46 21.47 15.00
CA ALA A 196 14.78 22.00 15.36
C ALA A 196 15.85 20.90 15.50
N ILE A 197 15.47 19.72 15.99
CA ILE A 197 16.37 18.54 16.05
C ILE A 197 16.77 18.14 14.62
N CYS A 198 15.82 18.09 13.70
CA CYS A 198 16.07 17.73 12.30
C CYS A 198 17.01 18.70 11.56
N GLU A 199 17.07 19.97 11.97
CA GLU A 199 17.98 20.95 11.37
C GLU A 199 19.43 20.81 11.83
N ARG A 200 19.67 20.13 12.96
CA ARG A 200 20.99 19.91 13.55
C ARG A 200 21.68 18.65 13.04
N THR A 201 20.93 17.71 12.47
CA THR A 201 21.39 16.43 11.89
C THR A 201 21.65 16.55 10.39
#